data_AF-A0AA38TYT5-F1
#
_entry.id   AF-A0AA38TYT5-F1
#
_cell.length_a   1.000
_cell.length_b   1.000
_cell.length_c   1.000
_cell.angle_alpha   90.00
_cell.angle_beta   90.00
_cell.angle_gamma   90.00
#
_symmetry.space_group_name_H-M   'P 1'
#
loop_
_entity.id
_entity.type
_entity.pdbx_description
1 polymer ?
#
loop_
_entity_poly.entity_id
_entity_poly.type
_entity_poly.pdbx_seq_one_letter_code
_entity_poly.pdbx_strand_id
1 'polypeptide(L)'
;MFLLQVVLALANLAGESPISRDLVLRHGALMPLLSQIRKDAKLSMLISATWALSNFYRGNPRPPFEQMKLALPALKFLVDYDDEKVLAYSCCALSYMYGGMNYEIQAVIDADICEHLLELIMDVVLHYGHVFFA
;
A
#
# COMPACT_ATOMS: atom_id res chain seq x y z
N MET A 1 6.77 14.59 -14.21
CA MET A 1 5.39 15.05 -14.49
C MET A 1 4.62 14.01 -15.28
N PHE A 2 5.11 13.54 -16.43
CA PHE A 2 4.41 12.52 -17.24
C PHE A 2 4.16 11.18 -16.52
N LEU A 3 5.20 10.52 -15.99
CA LEU A 3 5.04 9.24 -15.28
C LEU A 3 4.06 9.32 -14.10
N LEU A 4 4.02 10.45 -13.39
CA LEU A 4 3.09 10.65 -12.29
C LEU A 4 1.63 10.57 -12.78
N GLN A 5 1.33 11.22 -13.92
CA GLN A 5 -0.01 11.17 -14.51
C GLN A 5 -0.38 9.77 -15.02
N VAL A 6 0.60 9.00 -15.51
CA VAL A 6 0.38 7.60 -15.90
C VAL A 6 -0.02 6.76 -14.68
N VAL A 7 0.68 6.89 -13.56
CA VAL A 7 0.36 6.20 -12.30
C VAL A 7 -1.03 6.59 -11.80
N LEU A 8 -1.36 7.89 -11.80
CA LEU A 8 -2.68 8.38 -11.40
C LEU A 8 -3.81 7.86 -12.30
N ALA A 9 -3.59 7.80 -13.61
CA ALA A 9 -4.56 7.25 -14.54
C ALA A 9 -4.83 5.76 -14.26
N LEU A 10 -3.78 4.96 -14.06
CA LEU A 10 -3.93 3.55 -13.70
C LEU A 10 -4.64 3.36 -12.35
N ALA A 11 -4.33 4.21 -11.37
CA ALA A 11 -4.97 4.20 -10.06
C ALA A 11 -6.48 4.45 -10.15
N ASN A 12 -6.90 5.42 -10.96
CA ASN A 12 -8.31 5.73 -11.19
C ASN A 12 -9.02 4.56 -11.89
N LEU A 13 -8.41 4.01 -12.95
CA LEU A 13 -8.97 2.85 -13.66
C LEU A 13 -9.17 1.66 -12.73
N ALA A 14 -8.17 1.35 -11.88
CA ALA A 14 -8.28 0.26 -10.92
C ALA A 14 -9.26 0.56 -9.78
N GLY A 15 -9.34 1.81 -9.34
CA GLY A 15 -10.20 2.22 -8.21
C GLY A 15 -11.70 2.22 -8.50
N GLU A 16 -12.09 2.21 -9.78
CA GLU A 16 -13.49 2.32 -10.21
C GLU A 16 -14.34 1.10 -9.79
N SER A 17 -13.84 -0.11 -10.00
CA SER A 17 -14.55 -1.34 -9.63
C SER A 17 -13.60 -2.53 -9.51
N PRO A 18 -13.99 -3.62 -8.81
CA PRO A 18 -13.20 -4.86 -8.80
C PRO A 18 -12.92 -5.41 -10.21
N ILE A 19 -13.86 -5.27 -11.14
CA ILE A 19 -13.69 -5.71 -12.54
C ILE A 19 -12.59 -4.90 -13.23
N SER A 20 -12.64 -3.57 -13.10
CA SER A 20 -11.66 -2.67 -13.71
C SER A 20 -10.25 -2.90 -13.11
N ARG A 21 -10.16 -3.05 -11.79
CA ARG A 21 -8.95 -3.45 -11.07
C ARG A 21 -8.34 -4.73 -11.64
N ASP A 22 -9.15 -5.78 -11.77
CA ASP A 22 -8.66 -7.08 -12.25
C ASP A 22 -8.22 -7.02 -13.71
N LEU A 23 -8.85 -6.17 -14.54
CA LEU A 23 -8.37 -5.92 -15.90
C LEU A 23 -7.01 -5.22 -15.89
N VAL A 24 -6.82 -4.18 -15.08
CA VAL A 24 -5.54 -3.47 -14.95
C VAL A 24 -4.43 -4.40 -14.45
N LEU A 25 -4.71 -5.20 -13.42
CA LEU A 25 -3.76 -6.18 -12.88
C LEU A 25 -3.40 -7.28 -13.90
N ARG A 26 -4.38 -7.80 -14.66
CA ARG A 26 -4.14 -8.79 -15.72
C ARG A 26 -3.31 -8.27 -16.88
N HIS A 27 -3.32 -6.96 -17.13
CA HIS A 27 -2.43 -6.32 -18.10
C HIS A 27 -1.00 -6.11 -17.57
N GLY A 28 -0.67 -6.65 -16.39
CA GLY A 28 0.69 -6.63 -15.85
C GLY A 28 1.08 -5.31 -15.20
N ALA A 29 0.12 -4.48 -14.79
CA ALA A 29 0.39 -3.15 -14.26
C ALA A 29 1.14 -3.15 -12.91
N LEU A 30 1.12 -4.26 -12.15
CA LEU A 30 1.72 -4.32 -10.82
C LEU A 30 3.24 -4.11 -10.84
N MET A 31 3.99 -4.85 -11.65
CA MET A 31 5.46 -4.77 -11.62
C MET A 31 6.00 -3.39 -12.06
N PRO A 32 5.48 -2.75 -13.13
CA PRO A 32 5.86 -1.39 -13.49
C PRO A 32 5.50 -0.35 -12.42
N LEU A 33 4.40 -0.55 -11.67
CA LEU A 33 4.04 0.31 -10.55
C LEU A 33 5.05 0.14 -9.40
N LEU A 34 5.36 -1.10 -9.02
CA LEU A 34 6.33 -1.40 -7.97
C LEU A 34 7.73 -0.84 -8.29
N SER A 35 8.13 -0.82 -9.56
CA SER A 35 9.42 -0.21 -9.96
C SER A 35 9.49 1.30 -9.76
N GLN A 36 8.35 1.99 -9.54
CA GLN A 36 8.33 3.41 -9.19
C GLN A 36 8.50 3.65 -7.68
N ILE A 37 8.34 2.61 -6.86
CA ILE A 37 8.56 2.65 -5.40
C ILE A 37 10.02 2.31 -5.14
N ARG A 38 10.84 3.36 -4.98
CA ARG A 38 12.29 3.24 -4.77
C ARG A 38 12.81 4.40 -3.95
N LYS A 39 13.94 4.19 -3.27
CA LYS A 39 14.55 5.13 -2.32
C LYS A 39 14.84 6.52 -2.91
N ASP A 40 15.16 6.61 -4.19
CA ASP A 40 15.48 7.87 -4.88
C ASP A 40 14.28 8.49 -5.61
N ALA A 41 13.08 7.94 -5.45
CA ALA A 41 11.87 8.52 -6.00
C ALA A 41 11.49 9.82 -5.28
N LYS A 42 10.91 10.77 -6.04
CA LYS A 42 10.32 11.96 -5.44
C LYS A 42 9.15 11.57 -4.54
N LEU A 43 8.96 12.28 -3.42
CA LEU A 43 7.85 12.04 -2.50
C LEU A 43 6.48 12.01 -3.20
N SER A 44 6.24 12.92 -4.14
CA SER A 44 4.98 12.92 -4.91
C SER A 44 4.75 11.63 -5.71
N MET A 45 5.80 11.02 -6.23
CA MET A 45 5.71 9.72 -6.89
C MET A 45 5.41 8.61 -5.88
N LEU A 46 6.07 8.60 -4.72
CA LEU A 46 5.82 7.61 -3.67
C LEU A 46 4.37 7.67 -3.19
N ILE A 47 3.85 8.87 -2.90
CA ILE A 47 2.44 9.07 -2.51
C ILE A 47 1.50 8.51 -3.59
N SER A 48 1.69 8.90 -4.85
CA SER A 48 0.81 8.44 -5.94
C SER A 48 0.94 6.95 -6.24
N ALA A 49 2.14 6.38 -6.19
CA ALA A 49 2.35 4.95 -6.43
C ALA A 49 1.76 4.11 -5.30
N THR A 50 1.89 4.55 -4.05
CA THR A 50 1.29 3.87 -2.89
C THR A 50 -0.23 3.96 -2.92
N TRP A 51 -0.78 5.12 -3.29
CA TRP A 51 -2.22 5.26 -3.52
C TRP A 51 -2.72 4.32 -4.62
N ALA A 52 -2.03 4.24 -5.74
CA ALA A 52 -2.34 3.32 -6.83
C ALA A 52 -2.30 1.85 -6.37
N LEU A 53 -1.29 1.48 -5.57
CA LEU A 53 -1.16 0.14 -5.01
C LEU A 53 -2.35 -0.20 -4.10
N SER A 54 -2.82 0.75 -3.29
CA SER A 54 -4.02 0.55 -2.46
C SER A 54 -5.27 0.31 -3.31
N ASN A 55 -5.43 1.01 -4.43
CA ASN A 55 -6.54 0.78 -5.37
C ASN A 55 -6.42 -0.57 -6.09
N PHE A 56 -5.19 -1.04 -6.34
CA PHE A 56 -4.95 -2.35 -6.96
C PHE A 56 -5.41 -3.50 -6.06
N TYR A 57 -5.51 -3.31 -4.74
CA TYR A 57 -5.93 -4.34 -3.80
C TYR A 57 -7.35 -4.15 -3.28
N ARG A 58 -7.92 -2.95 -3.45
CA ARG A 58 -9.26 -2.59 -2.97
C ARG A 58 -10.36 -3.44 -3.62
N GLY A 59 -11.41 -3.73 -2.85
CA GLY A 59 -12.67 -4.27 -3.35
C GLY A 59 -12.83 -5.78 -3.14
N ASN A 60 -14.07 -6.25 -3.30
CA ASN A 60 -14.49 -7.65 -3.10
C ASN A 60 -15.14 -8.18 -4.39
N PRO A 61 -14.76 -9.36 -4.92
CA PRO A 61 -13.68 -10.25 -4.46
C PRO A 61 -12.31 -9.56 -4.51
N ARG A 62 -11.38 -9.97 -3.64
CA ARG A 62 -9.99 -9.47 -3.61
C ARG A 62 -9.16 -10.07 -4.76
N PRO A 63 -8.06 -9.44 -5.19
CA PRO A 63 -7.10 -10.07 -6.08
C PRO A 63 -6.49 -11.34 -5.45
N PRO A 64 -5.89 -12.24 -6.25
CA PRO A 64 -5.17 -13.39 -5.71
C PRO A 64 -4.01 -12.97 -4.81
N PHE A 65 -3.90 -13.55 -3.61
CA PHE A 65 -2.85 -13.20 -2.66
C PHE A 65 -1.43 -13.42 -3.22
N GLU A 66 -1.24 -14.46 -4.03
CA GLU A 66 0.03 -14.73 -4.72
C GLU A 66 0.52 -13.57 -5.59
N GLN A 67 -0.40 -12.80 -6.16
CA GLN A 67 -0.06 -11.58 -6.89
C GLN A 67 0.22 -10.42 -5.93
N MET A 68 -0.60 -10.25 -4.89
CA MET A 68 -0.46 -9.13 -3.95
C MET A 68 0.83 -9.20 -3.13
N LYS A 69 1.25 -10.40 -2.71
CA LYS A 69 2.44 -10.61 -1.88
C LYS A 69 3.75 -10.16 -2.55
N LEU A 70 3.75 -10.01 -3.88
CA LEU A 70 4.89 -9.46 -4.63
C LEU A 70 5.22 -8.02 -4.21
N ALA A 71 4.26 -7.30 -3.62
CA ALA A 71 4.46 -5.93 -3.13
C ALA A 71 4.96 -5.86 -1.68
N LEU A 72 5.08 -6.97 -0.95
CA LEU A 72 5.50 -6.95 0.46
C LEU A 72 6.84 -6.23 0.68
N PRO A 73 7.89 -6.44 -0.16
CA PRO A 73 9.14 -5.70 0.01
C PRO A 73 8.98 -4.18 -0.20
N ALA A 74 8.12 -3.78 -1.15
CA ALA A 74 7.83 -2.38 -1.40
C ALA A 74 7.03 -1.77 -0.23
N LEU A 75 6.08 -2.51 0.32
CA LEU A 75 5.29 -2.06 1.46
C LEU A 75 6.12 -1.98 2.74
N LYS A 76 7.07 -2.91 2.97
CA LYS A 76 8.03 -2.78 4.07
C LYS A 76 8.82 -1.48 3.95
N PHE A 77 9.31 -1.15 2.75
CA PHE A 77 10.00 0.12 2.51
C PHE A 77 9.09 1.34 2.73
N LEU A 78 7.80 1.26 2.39
CA LEU A 78 6.87 2.39 2.50
C LEU A 78 6.32 2.62 3.91
N VAL A 79 6.22 1.59 4.76
CA VAL A 79 5.81 1.76 6.17
C VAL A 79 6.90 2.41 7.03
N ASP A 80 8.14 2.46 6.53
CA ASP A 80 9.28 3.13 7.19
C ASP A 80 9.38 4.63 6.81
N TYR A 81 8.39 5.16 6.07
CA TYR A 81 8.40 6.55 5.58
C TYR A 81 7.69 7.49 6.56
N ASP A 82 8.25 8.68 6.80
CA ASP A 82 7.65 9.65 7.74
C ASP A 82 6.39 10.37 7.17
N ASP A 83 6.16 10.30 5.87
CA ASP A 83 5.04 11.01 5.24
C ASP A 83 3.70 10.32 5.53
N GLU A 84 2.80 11.07 6.17
CA GLU A 84 1.49 10.59 6.60
C GLU A 84 0.65 9.98 5.45
N LYS A 85 0.74 10.53 4.23
CA LYS A 85 -0.02 9.99 3.09
C LYS A 85 0.56 8.69 2.60
N VAL A 86 1.89 8.57 2.58
CA VAL A 86 2.58 7.31 2.27
C VAL A 86 2.18 6.23 3.28
N LEU A 87 2.23 6.54 4.57
CA LEU A 87 1.81 5.62 5.64
C LEU A 87 0.34 5.22 5.50
N ALA A 88 -0.56 6.20 5.36
CA ALA A 88 -1.99 5.96 5.24
C ALA A 88 -2.33 5.02 4.07
N TYR A 89 -1.78 5.28 2.87
CA TYR A 89 -2.04 4.43 1.71
C TYR A 89 -1.37 3.05 1.80
N SER A 90 -0.21 2.95 2.46
CA SER A 90 0.44 1.65 2.74
C SER A 90 -0.43 0.79 3.66
N CYS A 91 -0.92 1.39 4.74
CA CYS A 91 -1.85 0.74 5.66
C CYS A 91 -3.18 0.35 4.97
N CYS A 92 -3.72 1.19 4.08
CA CYS A 92 -4.88 0.81 3.26
C CYS A 92 -4.59 -0.43 2.41
N ALA A 93 -3.47 -0.45 1.68
CA ALA A 93 -3.08 -1.61 0.86
C ALA A 93 -2.92 -2.89 1.72
N LEU A 94 -2.28 -2.78 2.89
CA LEU A 94 -2.12 -3.86 3.86
C LEU A 94 -3.47 -4.41 4.36
N SER A 95 -4.41 -3.52 4.71
CA SER A 95 -5.74 -3.91 5.16
C SER A 95 -6.53 -4.71 4.11
N TYR A 96 -6.29 -4.44 2.82
CA TYR A 96 -6.96 -5.15 1.72
C TYR A 96 -6.30 -6.48 1.37
N MET A 97 -5.03 -6.69 1.72
CA MET A 97 -4.34 -7.95 1.41
C MET A 97 -4.77 -9.12 2.27
N TYR A 98 -5.31 -8.87 3.46
CA TYR A 98 -5.78 -9.94 4.33
C TYR A 98 -7.24 -10.30 4.05
N GLY A 99 -7.56 -11.59 3.99
CA GLY A 99 -8.95 -12.03 3.99
C GLY A 99 -9.16 -13.35 4.71
N GLY A 100 -8.54 -13.46 5.88
CA GLY A 100 -8.91 -14.46 6.88
C GLY A 100 -8.00 -15.69 6.94
N MET A 101 -6.99 -15.79 6.07
CA MET A 101 -6.16 -16.99 6.00
C MET A 101 -4.83 -16.80 6.74
N ASN A 102 -4.44 -17.79 7.56
CA ASN A 102 -3.22 -17.71 8.38
C ASN A 102 -1.95 -17.51 7.56
N TYR A 103 -1.86 -18.08 6.36
CA TYR A 103 -0.68 -17.92 5.50
C TYR A 103 -0.52 -16.49 4.96
N GLU A 104 -1.63 -15.74 4.81
CA GLU A 104 -1.59 -14.34 4.41
C GLU A 104 -0.99 -13.49 5.53
N ILE A 105 -1.38 -13.76 6.79
CA ILE A 105 -0.80 -13.11 7.97
C ILE A 105 0.67 -13.44 8.10
N GLN A 106 1.03 -14.73 8.00
CA GLN A 106 2.41 -15.16 8.17
C GLN A 106 3.33 -14.47 7.17
N ALA A 107 2.90 -14.30 5.91
CA ALA A 107 3.69 -13.58 4.92
C ALA A 107 3.94 -12.10 5.27
N VAL A 108 3.00 -11.42 5.94
CA VAL A 108 3.18 -10.03 6.41
C VAL A 108 4.12 -9.98 7.62
N ILE A 109 4.05 -10.97 8.52
CA ILE A 109 4.97 -11.12 9.65
C ILE A 109 6.39 -11.40 9.14
N ASP A 110 6.55 -12.34 8.22
CA ASP A 110 7.84 -12.71 7.62
C ASP A 110 8.47 -11.55 6.82
N ALA A 111 7.65 -10.58 6.38
CA ALA A 111 8.10 -9.36 5.72
C ALA A 111 8.49 -8.24 6.70
N ASP A 112 8.46 -8.48 8.02
CA ASP A 112 8.82 -7.54 9.07
C ASP A 112 7.94 -6.26 9.12
N ILE A 113 6.72 -6.36 8.59
CA ILE A 113 5.79 -5.22 8.54
C ILE A 113 5.02 -5.07 9.86
N CYS A 114 4.67 -6.19 10.50
CA CYS A 114 3.86 -6.17 11.71
C CYS A 114 4.52 -5.41 12.87
N GLU A 115 5.84 -5.53 13.05
CA GLU A 115 6.58 -4.82 14.09
C GLU A 115 6.49 -3.30 13.89
N HIS A 116 6.73 -2.82 12.67
CA HIS A 116 6.64 -1.40 12.33
C HIS A 116 5.22 -0.83 12.50
N LEU A 117 4.18 -1.60 12.17
CA LEU A 117 2.80 -1.17 12.42
C LEU A 117 2.51 -0.99 13.91
N LEU A 118 3.10 -1.81 14.78
CA LEU A 118 2.96 -1.66 16.24
C LEU A 118 3.69 -0.41 16.74
N GLU A 119 4.90 -0.15 16.23
CA GLU A 119 5.64 1.08 16.54
C GLU A 119 4.83 2.34 16.17
N LEU A 120 4.24 2.38 14.98
CA LEU A 120 3.38 3.50 14.54
C LEU A 120 2.20 3.74 15.48
N ILE A 121 1.57 2.68 16.02
CA ILE A 121 0.49 2.83 17.02
C ILE A 121 1.05 3.44 18.31
N MET A 122 2.21 2.97 18.77
CA MET A 122 2.84 3.45 20.01
C MET A 122 3.31 4.91 19.91
N ASP A 123 3.86 5.30 18.76
CA ASP A 123 4.29 6.67 18.50
C ASP A 123 3.12 7.65 18.46
N VAL A 124 2.01 7.27 17.83
CA VAL A 124 0.76 8.06 17.84
C VAL A 124 0.24 8.22 19.27
N VAL A 125 0.31 7.18 20.11
CA VAL A 125 -0.11 7.26 21.52
C VAL A 125 0.76 8.24 22.31
N LEU A 126 2.07 8.29 22.04
CA LEU A 126 3.01 9.18 22.75
C LEU A 126 2.92 10.65 22.29
N HIS A 127 2.64 10.91 21.01
CA HIS A 127 2.52 12.28 20.50
C HIS A 127 1.14 12.92 20.69
N TYR A 128 0.06 12.13 20.75
CA TYR A 128 -1.31 12.65 20.92
C TYR A 128 -1.87 12.55 22.36
N GLY A 129 -1.10 12.00 23.31
CA GLY A 129 -1.46 11.96 24.73
C GLY A 129 -1.61 13.33 25.43
N HIS A 130 -1.18 14.43 24.79
CA HIS A 130 -1.33 15.80 25.31
C HIS A 130 -2.56 16.56 24.79
N VAL A 131 -3.36 16.01 23.87
CA VAL A 131 -4.46 16.75 23.22
C VAL A 131 -5.86 16.34 23.72
N PHE A 132 -5.97 15.34 24.61
CA PHE A 132 -7.27 14.88 25.14
C PHE A 132 -7.51 15.12 26.65
N PHE A 133 -6.62 15.85 27.33
CA PHE A 133 -6.88 16.37 28.69
C PHE A 133 -6.57 17.87 28.76
N ALA A 134 -7.42 18.68 28.13
CA ALA A 134 -7.59 20.10 28.44
C ALA A 134 -9.02 20.53 28.06
#